data_AF-A0A3D2X8R8-F1
#
_entry.id   AF-A0A3D2X8R8-F1
#
_cell.length_a   1.000
_cell.length_b   1.000
_cell.length_c   1.000
_cell.angle_alpha   90.00
_cell.angle_beta   90.00
_cell.angle_gamma   90.00
#
_symmetry.space_group_name_H-M   'P 1'
#
loop_
_entity.id
_entity.type
_entity.pdbx_description
1 polymer ?
#
loop_
_entity_poly.entity_id
_entity_poly.type
_entity_poly.pdbx_seq_one_letter_code
_entity_poly.pdbx_strand_id
1 'polypeptide(L)'
;MEIHPDELFSKLYENATTRKKKTLELINNACKKQSESDIKDFSIGTIARLIADDDGPSEQALRNKNGEDYRALINQWAEYYKVTTKKPKKERKSTVNDDILASISDPTTKALVGMLISENKKLKRENSLLKEQTTFTIDMRPINDTSRNKDVVITEPFYNNLTDTEIDALRNAISNEFMNHQGWTTDNYGRVKENGIQVYKAGYVTAIQKILNEI
;
A
#
# COMPACT_ATOMS: atom_id res chain seq x y z
N MET A 1 9.65 -42.71 18.86
CA MET A 1 10.73 -42.01 19.57
C MET A 1 10.61 -40.56 19.15
N GLU A 2 10.01 -39.70 19.98
CA GLU A 2 9.83 -38.28 19.65
C GLU A 2 11.21 -37.62 19.69
N ILE A 3 11.82 -37.43 18.52
CA ILE A 3 13.11 -36.75 18.37
C ILE A 3 12.90 -35.28 18.74
N HIS A 4 13.69 -34.75 19.68
CA HIS A 4 13.60 -33.34 20.04
C HIS A 4 13.96 -32.47 18.83
N PRO A 5 13.25 -31.37 18.53
CA PRO A 5 13.52 -30.54 17.36
C PRO A 5 14.97 -30.03 17.26
N ASP A 6 15.63 -29.80 18.40
CA ASP A 6 17.04 -29.40 18.44
C ASP A 6 18.01 -30.50 17.95
N GLU A 7 17.64 -31.78 18.04
CA GLU A 7 18.45 -32.87 17.47
C GLU A 7 18.37 -32.87 15.94
N LEU A 8 17.19 -32.60 15.38
CA LEU A 8 17.02 -32.43 13.93
C LEU A 8 17.77 -31.17 13.45
N PHE A 9 17.68 -30.07 14.19
CA PHE A 9 18.45 -28.86 13.92
C PHE A 9 19.94 -29.16 13.84
N SER A 10 20.50 -29.88 14.82
CA SER A 10 21.93 -30.22 14.86
C SER A 10 22.36 -31.02 13.63
N LYS A 11 21.58 -32.03 13.22
CA LYS A 11 21.84 -32.83 12.01
C LYS A 11 21.80 -32.01 10.72
N LEU A 12 20.83 -31.10 10.61
CA LEU A 12 20.71 -30.20 9.46
C LEU A 12 21.83 -29.15 9.44
N TYR A 13 22.28 -28.73 10.62
CA TYR A 13 23.33 -27.73 10.79
C TYR A 13 24.69 -28.25 10.37
N GLU A 14 25.07 -29.47 10.74
CA GLU A 14 26.38 -30.06 10.39
C GLU A 14 26.63 -30.12 8.89
N ASN A 15 25.60 -30.49 8.11
CA ASN A 15 25.68 -30.66 6.66
C ASN A 15 25.36 -29.39 5.86
N ALA A 16 25.16 -28.25 6.53
CA ALA A 16 24.74 -27.01 5.89
C ALA A 16 25.89 -26.07 5.52
N THR A 17 25.71 -25.33 4.41
CA THR A 17 26.57 -24.21 4.02
C THR A 17 26.41 -23.04 5.01
N THR A 18 27.38 -22.13 5.05
CA THR A 18 27.36 -20.95 5.95
C THR A 18 26.07 -20.14 5.85
N ARG A 19 25.54 -19.95 4.63
CA ARG A 19 24.27 -19.25 4.41
C ARG A 19 23.08 -20.02 5.00
N LYS A 20 23.04 -21.34 4.77
CA LYS A 20 21.97 -22.21 5.26
C LYS A 20 22.00 -22.37 6.78
N LYS A 21 23.19 -22.39 7.39
CA LYS A 21 23.38 -22.37 8.85
C LYS A 21 22.74 -21.15 9.50
N LYS A 22 23.01 -19.95 8.99
CA LYS A 22 22.37 -18.71 9.45
C LYS A 22 20.85 -18.78 9.37
N THR A 23 20.31 -19.25 8.23
CA THR A 23 18.86 -19.39 8.08
C THR A 23 18.27 -20.43 9.04
N LEU A 24 18.93 -21.58 9.23
CA LEU A 24 18.48 -22.61 10.18
C LEU A 24 18.46 -22.06 11.61
N GLU A 25 19.47 -21.28 12.02
CA GLU A 25 19.51 -20.64 13.34
C GLU A 25 18.35 -19.68 13.55
N LEU A 26 18.08 -18.80 12.58
CA LEU A 26 16.95 -17.87 12.63
C LEU A 26 15.62 -18.61 12.80
N ILE A 27 15.40 -19.67 12.02
CA ILE A 27 14.18 -20.46 12.09
C ILE A 27 14.09 -21.20 13.43
N ASN A 28 15.17 -21.81 13.91
CA ASN A 28 15.17 -22.52 15.20
C ASN A 28 14.87 -21.57 16.35
N ASN A 29 15.47 -20.37 16.33
CA ASN A 29 15.22 -19.34 17.34
C ASN A 29 13.78 -18.81 17.28
N ALA A 30 13.22 -18.61 16.08
CA ALA A 30 11.83 -18.23 15.91
C ALA A 30 10.87 -19.31 16.44
N CYS A 31 11.15 -20.59 16.19
CA CYS A 31 10.39 -21.70 16.74
C CYS A 31 10.50 -21.77 18.28
N LYS A 32 11.69 -21.54 18.85
CA LYS A 32 11.88 -21.45 20.32
C LYS A 32 11.03 -20.34 20.94
N LYS A 33 11.09 -19.12 20.40
CA LYS A 33 10.24 -17.99 20.84
C LYS A 33 8.75 -18.33 20.76
N GLN A 34 8.33 -19.01 19.68
CA GLN A 34 6.94 -19.42 19.52
C GLN A 34 6.52 -20.52 20.52
N SER A 35 7.45 -21.36 20.96
CA SER A 35 7.18 -22.41 21.94
C SER A 35 6.96 -21.86 23.36
N GLU A 36 7.56 -20.71 23.67
CA GLU A 36 7.39 -19.97 24.92
C GLU A 36 6.10 -19.14 24.95
N SER A 37 5.47 -18.92 23.79
CA SER A 37 4.21 -18.17 23.69
C SER A 37 3.00 -19.04 24.08
N ASP A 38 1.96 -18.40 24.67
CA ASP A 38 0.69 -19.08 25.01
C ASP A 38 0.04 -19.76 23.79
N ILE A 39 0.10 -19.09 22.63
CA ILE A 39 -0.39 -19.62 21.36
C ILE A 39 0.82 -20.16 20.59
N LYS A 40 0.93 -21.48 20.47
CA LYS A 40 2.02 -22.15 19.76
C LYS A 40 1.74 -22.23 18.25
N ASP A 41 1.94 -21.12 17.52
CA ASP A 41 1.72 -21.04 16.07
C ASP A 41 2.98 -21.29 15.25
N PHE A 42 3.24 -22.56 14.92
CA PHE A 42 4.35 -22.97 14.05
C PHE A 42 4.02 -22.91 12.55
N SER A 43 3.06 -22.08 12.13
CA SER A 43 2.78 -21.95 10.70
C SER A 43 3.91 -21.23 9.96
N ILE A 44 4.17 -21.67 8.72
CA ILE A 44 5.26 -21.13 7.89
C ILE A 44 5.17 -19.60 7.76
N GLY A 45 3.96 -19.05 7.63
CA GLY A 45 3.77 -17.60 7.52
C GLY A 45 4.07 -16.84 8.83
N THR A 46 3.79 -17.44 9.99
CA THR A 46 4.13 -16.84 11.28
C THR A 46 5.64 -16.88 11.50
N ILE A 47 6.29 -18.02 11.26
CA ILE A 47 7.75 -18.14 11.34
C ILE A 47 8.45 -17.20 10.36
N ALA A 48 7.99 -17.12 9.10
CA ALA A 48 8.53 -16.20 8.09
C ALA A 48 8.44 -14.73 8.53
N ARG A 49 7.35 -14.35 9.22
CA ARG A 49 7.18 -13.00 9.75
C ARG A 49 8.13 -12.72 10.90
N LEU A 50 8.35 -13.70 11.78
CA LEU A 50 9.25 -13.54 12.93
C LEU A 50 10.71 -13.37 12.52
N ILE A 51 11.13 -13.97 11.41
CA ILE A 51 12.50 -13.86 10.90
C ILE A 51 12.66 -12.77 9.83
N ALA A 52 11.58 -12.07 9.44
CA ALA A 52 11.61 -11.09 8.35
C ALA A 52 12.52 -9.90 8.67
N ASP A 53 12.56 -9.48 9.93
CA ASP A 53 13.38 -8.34 10.38
C ASP A 53 14.88 -8.70 10.46
N ASP A 54 15.21 -9.99 10.52
CA ASP A 54 16.58 -10.52 10.65
C ASP A 54 17.18 -10.99 9.30
N ASP A 55 16.75 -10.41 8.17
CA ASP A 55 17.11 -10.84 6.80
C ASP A 55 16.79 -12.33 6.51
N GLY A 56 15.78 -12.86 7.18
CA GLY A 56 15.31 -14.22 6.98
C GLY A 56 14.60 -14.43 5.63
N PRO A 57 14.51 -15.69 5.15
CA PRO A 57 13.79 -16.02 3.92
C PRO A 57 12.30 -15.67 4.02
N SER A 58 11.74 -15.18 2.91
CA SER A 58 10.30 -14.90 2.81
C SER A 58 9.44 -16.17 2.93
N GLU A 59 8.16 -16.00 3.23
CA GLU A 59 7.21 -17.12 3.30
C GLU A 59 7.22 -17.96 2.01
N GLN A 60 7.30 -17.30 0.84
CA GLN A 60 7.36 -17.99 -0.44
C GLN A 60 8.66 -18.79 -0.59
N ALA A 61 9.80 -18.25 -0.15
CA ALA A 61 11.07 -18.95 -0.18
C ALA A 61 11.07 -20.21 0.71
N LEU A 62 10.43 -20.16 1.88
CA LEU A 62 10.25 -21.33 2.75
C LEU A 62 9.33 -22.39 2.13
N ARG A 63 8.35 -21.98 1.32
CA ARG A 63 7.43 -22.91 0.62
C ARG A 63 8.02 -23.50 -0.66
N ASN A 64 9.08 -22.92 -1.20
CA ASN A 64 9.72 -23.42 -2.41
C ASN A 64 10.49 -24.73 -2.15
N LYS A 65 10.84 -25.46 -3.22
CA LYS A 65 11.56 -26.74 -3.16
C LYS A 65 12.89 -26.64 -2.40
N ASN A 66 13.59 -25.52 -2.52
CA ASN A 66 14.86 -25.28 -1.83
C ASN A 66 14.70 -25.09 -0.30
N GLY A 67 13.47 -24.97 0.20
CA GLY A 67 13.16 -24.82 1.62
C GLY A 67 12.73 -26.11 2.32
N GLU A 68 12.95 -27.29 1.73
CA GLU A 68 12.57 -28.59 2.32
C GLU A 68 13.13 -28.79 3.73
N ASP A 69 14.41 -28.52 3.94
CA ASP A 69 15.03 -28.68 5.27
C ASP A 69 14.46 -27.71 6.31
N TYR A 70 14.15 -26.48 5.90
CA TYR A 70 13.52 -25.49 6.77
C TYR A 70 12.10 -25.91 7.16
N ARG A 71 11.33 -26.45 6.20
CA ARG A 71 9.99 -26.98 6.47
C ARG A 71 10.05 -28.21 7.35
N ALA A 72 11.03 -29.09 7.16
CA ALA A 72 11.23 -30.26 8.00
C ALA A 72 11.47 -29.85 9.47
N LEU A 73 12.33 -28.84 9.69
CA LEU A 73 12.57 -28.29 11.01
C LEU A 73 11.30 -27.70 11.65
N ILE A 74 10.57 -26.85 10.92
CA ILE A 74 9.32 -26.24 11.41
C ILE A 74 8.25 -27.31 11.71
N ASN A 75 8.12 -28.32 10.86
CA ASN A 75 7.20 -29.43 11.06
C ASN A 75 7.57 -30.26 12.29
N GLN A 76 8.87 -30.51 12.54
CA GLN A 76 9.32 -31.22 13.74
C GLN A 76 8.97 -30.47 15.03
N TRP A 77 9.13 -29.13 15.03
CA TRP A 77 8.69 -28.28 16.14
C TRP A 77 7.18 -28.39 16.37
N ALA A 78 6.39 -28.36 15.30
CA ALA A 78 4.94 -28.50 15.39
C ALA A 78 4.52 -29.89 15.92
N GLU A 79 5.15 -30.96 15.42
CA GLU A 79 4.89 -32.34 15.83
C GLU A 79 5.26 -32.58 17.30
N TYR A 80 6.41 -32.06 17.75
CA TYR A 80 6.86 -32.16 19.15
C TYR A 80 5.85 -31.54 20.13
N TYR A 81 5.26 -30.39 19.78
CA TYR A 81 4.22 -29.76 20.60
C TYR A 81 2.80 -30.27 20.31
N LYS A 82 2.66 -31.26 19.41
CA LYS A 82 1.38 -31.82 18.96
C LYS A 82 0.42 -30.75 18.40
N VAL A 83 0.99 -29.71 17.80
CA VAL A 83 0.25 -28.61 17.16
C VAL A 83 0.35 -28.75 15.65
N THR A 84 -0.65 -28.25 14.93
CA THR A 84 -0.61 -28.23 13.46
C THR A 84 0.21 -27.04 12.94
N THR A 85 0.97 -27.21 11.86
CA THR A 85 1.57 -26.08 11.10
C THR A 85 0.54 -25.26 10.31
N LYS A 86 -0.75 -25.61 10.41
CA LYS A 86 -1.83 -24.77 9.90
C LYS A 86 -2.00 -23.59 10.84
N LYS A 87 -2.03 -22.39 10.26
CA LYS A 87 -2.30 -21.16 10.98
C LYS A 87 -3.55 -21.37 11.86
N PRO A 88 -3.48 -21.17 13.18
CA PRO A 88 -4.64 -21.30 14.05
C PRO A 88 -5.75 -20.39 13.50
N LYS A 89 -6.99 -20.90 13.49
CA LYS A 89 -8.13 -20.08 13.06
C LYS A 89 -8.11 -18.82 13.91
N LYS A 90 -7.96 -17.66 13.25
CA LYS A 90 -8.03 -16.37 13.93
C LYS A 90 -9.34 -16.36 14.72
N GLU A 91 -9.26 -16.34 16.04
CA GLU A 91 -10.44 -16.20 16.87
C GLU A 91 -11.15 -14.92 16.42
N ARG A 92 -12.40 -15.08 15.98
CA ARG A 92 -13.23 -13.93 15.66
C ARG A 92 -13.48 -13.23 16.99
N LYS A 93 -12.81 -12.10 17.21
CA LYS A 93 -13.16 -11.20 18.31
C LYS A 93 -14.65 -10.92 18.18
N SER A 94 -15.44 -11.25 19.21
CA SER A 94 -16.86 -10.93 19.21
C SER A 94 -17.00 -9.42 19.11
N THR A 95 -17.92 -8.97 18.27
CA THR A 95 -18.30 -7.56 18.25
C THR A 95 -19.42 -7.35 19.28
N VAL A 96 -19.62 -6.10 19.71
CA VAL A 96 -20.75 -5.74 20.59
C VAL A 96 -22.09 -6.23 20.03
N ASN A 97 -22.26 -6.23 18.71
CA ASN A 97 -23.46 -6.78 18.06
C ASN A 97 -23.58 -8.29 18.21
N ASP A 98 -22.46 -9.02 18.18
CA ASP A 98 -22.45 -10.47 18.39
C ASP A 98 -22.79 -10.80 19.84
N ASP A 99 -22.32 -9.99 20.79
CA ASP A 99 -22.66 -10.12 22.21
C ASP A 99 -24.15 -9.82 22.48
N ILE A 100 -24.70 -8.78 21.83
CA ILE A 100 -26.15 -8.47 21.88
C ILE A 100 -26.95 -9.66 21.32
N LEU A 101 -26.57 -10.20 20.16
CA LEU A 101 -27.24 -11.36 19.59
C LEU A 101 -27.09 -12.62 20.46
N ALA A 102 -25.95 -12.79 21.13
CA ALA A 102 -25.73 -13.89 22.07
C ALA A 102 -26.63 -13.79 23.31
N SER A 103 -26.92 -12.57 23.79
CA SER A 103 -27.79 -12.33 24.95
C SER A 103 -29.28 -12.61 24.70
N ILE A 104 -29.73 -12.68 23.44
CA ILE A 104 -31.12 -12.94 23.09
C ILE A 104 -31.36 -14.46 23.06
N SER A 105 -32.21 -14.94 23.96
CA SER A 105 -32.54 -16.37 24.08
C SER A 105 -33.52 -16.85 23.00
N ASP A 106 -34.52 -16.04 22.65
CA ASP A 106 -35.52 -16.40 21.64
C ASP A 106 -34.92 -16.39 20.21
N PRO A 107 -34.91 -17.53 19.49
CA PRO A 107 -34.30 -17.61 18.16
C PRO A 107 -34.92 -16.67 17.13
N THR A 108 -36.24 -16.45 17.22
CA THR A 108 -36.97 -15.61 16.27
C THR A 108 -36.60 -14.14 16.45
N THR A 109 -36.64 -13.66 17.69
CA THR A 109 -36.20 -12.30 18.07
C THR A 109 -34.75 -12.09 17.72
N LYS A 110 -33.88 -13.08 17.97
CA LYS A 110 -32.46 -13.01 17.61
C LYS A 110 -32.25 -12.85 16.09
N ALA A 111 -33.01 -13.59 15.28
CA ALA A 111 -32.95 -13.46 13.82
C ALA A 111 -33.41 -12.07 13.35
N LEU A 112 -34.53 -11.56 13.90
CA LEU A 112 -35.04 -10.23 13.58
C LEU A 112 -34.03 -9.13 13.93
N VAL A 113 -33.46 -9.17 15.14
CA VAL A 113 -32.42 -8.22 15.57
C VAL A 113 -31.18 -8.34 14.69
N GLY A 114 -30.80 -9.55 14.29
CA GLY A 114 -29.69 -9.79 13.35
C GLY A 114 -29.92 -9.12 11.99
N MET A 115 -31.14 -9.20 11.45
CA MET A 115 -31.52 -8.52 10.21
C MET A 115 -31.46 -6.99 10.37
N LEU A 116 -31.99 -6.45 11.47
CA LEU A 116 -31.95 -5.02 11.76
C LEU A 116 -30.51 -4.48 11.89
N ILE A 117 -29.62 -5.24 12.55
CA ILE A 117 -28.19 -4.87 12.66
C ILE A 117 -27.53 -4.85 11.28
N SER A 118 -27.84 -5.83 10.43
CA SER A 118 -27.36 -5.89 9.04
C SER A 118 -27.81 -4.68 8.24
N GLU A 119 -29.09 -4.33 8.30
CA GLU A 119 -29.65 -3.18 7.61
C GLU A 119 -29.06 -1.85 8.12
N ASN A 120 -28.93 -1.69 9.43
CA ASN A 120 -28.29 -0.51 10.02
C ASN A 120 -26.84 -0.34 9.53
N LYS A 121 -26.08 -1.43 9.43
CA LYS A 121 -24.72 -1.41 8.87
C LYS A 121 -24.72 -0.97 7.41
N LYS A 122 -25.68 -1.45 6.61
CA LYS A 122 -25.84 -1.06 5.20
C LYS A 122 -26.13 0.44 5.09
N LEU A 123 -27.14 0.93 5.81
CA LEU A 123 -27.53 2.34 5.82
C LEU A 123 -26.39 3.27 6.26
N LYS A 124 -25.62 2.87 7.29
CA LYS A 124 -24.45 3.64 7.72
C LYS A 124 -23.38 3.77 6.63
N ARG A 125 -23.15 2.71 5.84
CA ARG A 125 -22.20 2.75 4.72
C ARG A 125 -22.69 3.68 3.61
N GLU A 126 -23.96 3.55 3.22
CA GLU A 126 -24.56 4.42 2.21
C GLU A 126 -24.53 5.89 2.65
N ASN A 127 -24.83 6.17 3.92
CA ASN A 127 -24.75 7.52 4.47
C ASN A 127 -23.31 8.06 4.48
N SER A 128 -22.31 7.24 4.84
CA SER A 128 -20.89 7.64 4.74
C SER A 128 -20.51 8.00 3.31
N LEU A 129 -20.90 7.18 2.34
CA LEU A 129 -20.65 7.42 0.93
C LEU A 129 -21.30 8.73 0.45
N LEU A 130 -22.55 8.99 0.84
CA LEU A 130 -23.26 10.23 0.51
C LEU A 130 -22.60 11.46 1.17
N LYS A 131 -22.11 11.33 2.42
CA LYS A 131 -21.36 12.39 3.10
C LYS A 131 -20.05 12.72 2.40
N GLU A 132 -19.34 11.70 1.94
CA GLU A 132 -18.13 11.86 1.12
C GLU A 132 -18.45 12.58 -0.19
N GLN A 133 -19.55 12.21 -0.86
CA GLN A 133 -19.99 12.85 -2.10
C GLN A 133 -20.52 14.28 -1.91
N THR A 134 -20.99 14.67 -0.73
CA THR A 134 -21.55 16.02 -0.49
C THR A 134 -20.52 17.01 0.01
N THR A 135 -19.37 16.53 0.49
CA THR A 135 -18.29 17.39 0.97
C THR A 135 -17.37 17.79 -0.20
N PHE A 136 -17.90 18.55 -1.14
CA PHE A 136 -17.05 19.28 -2.09
C PHE A 136 -16.62 20.59 -1.45
N THR A 137 -15.33 20.76 -1.18
CA THR A 137 -14.77 22.07 -0.83
C THR A 137 -14.75 22.93 -2.09
N ILE A 138 -15.80 23.73 -2.27
CA ILE A 138 -15.86 24.78 -3.30
C ILE A 138 -15.18 26.01 -2.72
N ASP A 139 -14.07 26.44 -3.31
CA ASP A 139 -13.40 27.68 -2.95
C ASP A 139 -14.30 28.87 -3.32
N MET A 140 -14.89 29.52 -2.32
CA MET A 140 -15.82 30.65 -2.49
C MET A 140 -15.13 32.02 -2.41
N ARG A 141 -13.80 32.11 -2.59
CA ARG A 141 -13.15 33.42 -2.71
C ARG A 141 -13.81 34.24 -3.83
N PRO A 142 -14.11 35.53 -3.60
CA PRO A 142 -14.87 36.32 -4.54
C PRO A 142 -14.09 36.46 -5.84
N ILE A 143 -14.57 35.75 -6.87
CA ILE A 143 -14.18 36.03 -8.25
C ILE A 143 -14.84 37.37 -8.57
N ASN A 144 -14.05 38.41 -8.80
CA ASN A 144 -14.53 39.69 -9.33
C ASN A 144 -14.98 39.46 -10.77
N ASP A 145 -16.15 38.84 -10.94
CA ASP A 145 -16.68 38.50 -12.26
C ASP A 145 -17.64 39.60 -12.73
N THR A 146 -17.09 40.54 -13.49
CA THR A 146 -17.86 41.48 -14.28
C THR A 146 -18.37 40.81 -15.55
N SER A 147 -19.38 39.94 -15.48
CA SER A 147 -20.38 39.81 -16.56
C SER A 147 -21.50 38.83 -16.22
N ARG A 148 -22.73 39.31 -16.40
CA ARG A 148 -23.96 38.52 -16.34
C ARG A 148 -24.20 37.87 -17.70
N ASN A 149 -24.51 36.57 -17.74
CA ASN A 149 -25.84 36.07 -18.11
C ASN A 149 -25.84 34.53 -18.20
N LYS A 150 -26.91 33.96 -17.66
CA LYS A 150 -27.28 32.55 -17.78
C LYS A 150 -27.72 32.30 -19.21
N ASP A 151 -26.93 31.57 -19.99
CA ASP A 151 -27.41 30.61 -20.99
C ASP A 151 -26.19 29.84 -21.50
N VAL A 152 -26.31 28.50 -21.50
CA VAL A 152 -25.38 27.47 -22.01
C VAL A 152 -24.03 28.01 -22.49
N VAL A 153 -23.08 28.18 -21.58
CA VAL A 153 -21.72 28.56 -21.95
C VAL A 153 -20.98 27.28 -22.34
N ILE A 154 -20.77 27.10 -23.64
CA ILE A 154 -19.63 26.35 -24.16
C ILE A 154 -18.43 27.06 -23.53
N THR A 155 -17.88 26.52 -22.45
CA THR A 155 -16.72 27.10 -21.79
C THR A 155 -15.60 27.05 -22.80
N GLU A 156 -15.25 28.23 -23.34
CA GLU A 156 -13.98 28.40 -24.02
C GLU A 156 -12.90 27.85 -23.09
N PRO A 157 -11.95 27.08 -23.64
CA PRO A 157 -11.02 26.38 -22.80
C PRO A 157 -10.17 27.38 -21.98
N PHE A 158 -9.99 27.03 -20.70
CA PHE A 158 -9.43 27.84 -19.60
C PHE A 158 -8.10 28.57 -19.87
N TYR A 159 -7.41 28.30 -20.98
CA TYR A 159 -6.14 28.94 -21.35
C TYR A 159 -6.30 30.38 -21.88
N ASN A 160 -7.51 30.85 -22.17
CA ASN A 160 -7.76 32.24 -22.58
C ASN A 160 -7.83 33.24 -21.42
N ASN A 161 -7.75 32.79 -20.16
CA ASN A 161 -7.89 33.66 -18.97
C ASN A 161 -6.54 33.94 -18.26
N LEU A 162 -5.43 34.01 -19.00
CA LEU A 162 -4.14 34.42 -18.44
C LEU A 162 -4.09 35.94 -18.30
N THR A 163 -3.57 36.42 -17.18
CA THR A 163 -3.27 37.85 -16.98
C THR A 163 -2.07 38.27 -17.83
N ASP A 164 -1.98 39.55 -18.18
CA ASP A 164 -0.84 40.09 -18.95
C ASP A 164 0.51 39.75 -18.29
N THR A 165 0.56 39.77 -16.95
CA THR A 165 1.75 39.40 -16.18
C THR A 165 2.11 37.91 -16.30
N GLU A 166 1.13 37.03 -16.38
CA GLU A 166 1.37 35.59 -16.56
C GLU A 166 1.81 35.27 -17.98
N ILE A 167 1.21 35.95 -18.97
CA ILE A 167 1.62 35.86 -20.39
C ILE A 167 3.08 36.31 -20.54
N ASP A 168 3.45 37.45 -19.95
CA ASP A 168 4.81 37.97 -20.02
C ASP A 168 5.81 37.06 -19.30
N ALA A 169 5.44 36.49 -18.16
CA ALA A 169 6.28 35.51 -17.45
C ALA A 169 6.52 34.25 -18.28
N LEU A 170 5.47 33.73 -18.94
CA LEU A 170 5.57 32.55 -19.80
C LEU A 170 6.41 32.84 -21.05
N ARG A 171 6.24 34.01 -21.68
CA ARG A 171 7.07 34.45 -22.81
C ARG A 171 8.53 34.58 -22.42
N ASN A 172 8.82 35.18 -21.27
CA ASN A 172 10.18 35.31 -20.77
C ASN A 172 10.80 33.93 -20.52
N ALA A 173 10.04 33.00 -19.93
CA ALA A 173 10.47 31.65 -19.59
C ALA A 173 10.85 30.76 -20.79
N ILE A 174 10.42 31.12 -22.01
CA ILE A 174 10.86 30.47 -23.26
C ILE A 174 11.68 31.38 -24.18
N SER A 175 11.98 32.60 -23.75
CA SER A 175 12.68 33.58 -24.58
C SER A 175 14.13 33.16 -24.84
N ASN A 176 14.60 33.38 -26.08
CA ASN A 176 15.98 33.10 -26.45
C ASN A 176 16.97 33.92 -25.61
N GLU A 177 16.61 35.14 -25.24
CA GLU A 177 17.44 35.99 -24.40
C GLU A 177 17.64 35.37 -23.01
N PHE A 178 16.57 34.95 -22.34
CA PHE A 178 16.65 34.32 -21.02
C PHE A 178 17.41 32.98 -21.08
N MET A 179 17.11 32.15 -22.08
CA MET A 179 17.79 30.87 -22.30
C MET A 179 19.30 31.05 -22.50
N ASN A 180 19.70 32.04 -23.31
CA ASN A 180 21.12 32.34 -23.54
C ASN A 180 21.81 32.88 -22.28
N HIS A 181 21.14 33.73 -21.49
CA HIS A 181 21.68 34.21 -20.22
C HIS A 181 21.90 33.09 -19.20
N GLN A 182 21.05 32.06 -19.20
CA GLN A 182 21.19 30.89 -18.33
C GLN A 182 22.10 29.80 -18.91
N GLY A 183 22.62 29.97 -20.14
CA GLY A 183 23.42 28.93 -20.81
C GLY A 183 22.60 27.68 -21.18
N TRP A 184 21.29 27.84 -21.33
CA TRP A 184 20.36 26.76 -21.66
C TRP A 184 20.21 26.59 -23.17
N THR A 185 20.06 25.33 -23.59
CA THR A 185 19.84 24.95 -24.99
C THR A 185 18.55 24.16 -25.13
N THR A 186 17.85 24.35 -26.25
CA THR A 186 16.55 23.71 -26.53
C THR A 186 16.63 22.74 -27.70
N ASP A 187 16.08 21.53 -27.54
CA ASP A 187 15.94 20.56 -28.65
C ASP A 187 14.63 20.79 -29.44
N ASN A 188 14.53 20.23 -30.66
CA ASN A 188 13.32 20.27 -31.51
C ASN A 188 12.03 19.73 -30.84
N TYR A 189 12.15 18.93 -29.78
CA TYR A 189 11.03 18.42 -29.00
C TYR A 189 10.64 19.33 -27.82
N GLY A 190 11.20 20.55 -27.74
CA GLY A 190 10.94 21.52 -26.67
C GLY A 190 11.51 21.11 -25.32
N ARG A 191 12.60 20.33 -25.32
CA ARG A 191 13.35 19.94 -24.11
C ARG A 191 14.40 21.01 -23.81
N VAL A 192 14.62 21.36 -22.54
CA VAL A 192 15.65 22.32 -22.13
C VAL A 192 16.79 21.61 -21.41
N LYS A 193 18.03 21.93 -21.78
CA LYS A 193 19.26 21.37 -21.21
C LYS A 193 20.25 22.45 -20.84
N GLU A 194 21.02 22.19 -19.79
CA GLU A 194 22.18 22.99 -19.37
C GLU A 194 23.41 22.08 -19.45
N ASN A 195 24.41 22.45 -20.27
CA ASN A 195 25.65 21.66 -20.44
C ASN A 195 25.43 20.14 -20.70
N GLY A 196 24.34 19.79 -21.40
CA GLY A 196 23.96 18.40 -21.71
C GLY A 196 23.11 17.70 -20.65
N ILE A 197 22.93 18.30 -19.47
CA ILE A 197 22.05 17.80 -18.40
C ILE A 197 20.64 18.34 -18.61
N GLN A 198 19.64 17.47 -18.53
CA GLN A 198 18.25 17.86 -18.74
C GLN A 198 17.72 18.68 -17.55
N VAL A 199 17.30 19.91 -17.82
CA VAL A 199 16.64 20.80 -16.85
C VAL A 199 15.13 20.60 -16.91
N TYR A 200 14.55 20.70 -18.11
CA TYR A 200 13.13 20.46 -18.35
C TYR A 200 12.93 19.34 -19.37
N LYS A 201 11.89 18.53 -19.15
CA LYS A 201 11.54 17.40 -20.02
C LYS A 201 11.12 17.89 -21.42
N ALA A 202 11.15 16.97 -22.39
CA ALA A 202 10.56 17.23 -23.71
C ALA A 202 9.09 17.63 -23.55
N GLY A 203 8.65 18.60 -24.37
CA GLY A 203 7.32 19.19 -24.28
C GLY A 203 7.24 20.50 -23.50
N TYR A 204 8.28 20.91 -22.78
CA TYR A 204 8.24 22.15 -21.97
C TYR A 204 8.02 23.39 -22.83
N VAL A 205 8.94 23.66 -23.78
CA VAL A 205 8.86 24.86 -24.63
C VAL A 205 7.63 24.80 -25.54
N THR A 206 7.34 23.63 -26.11
CA THR A 206 6.21 23.46 -27.04
C THR A 206 4.85 23.53 -26.36
N ALA A 207 4.73 23.16 -25.07
CA ALA A 207 3.51 23.35 -24.32
C ALA A 207 3.25 24.84 -24.03
N ILE A 208 4.30 25.59 -23.64
CA ILE A 208 4.18 27.02 -23.37
C ILE A 208 3.84 27.80 -24.65
N GLN A 209 4.49 27.48 -25.78
CA GLN A 209 4.16 28.07 -27.09
C GLN A 209 2.69 27.83 -27.50
N LYS A 210 2.16 26.63 -27.21
CA LYS A 210 0.74 26.31 -27.46
C LYS A 210 -0.20 27.12 -26.57
N ILE A 211 0.15 27.30 -25.30
CA ILE A 211 -0.64 28.09 -24.35
C ILE A 211 -0.67 29.56 -24.76
N LEU A 212 0.44 30.08 -25.28
CA LEU A 212 0.56 31.46 -25.78
C LEU A 212 -0.04 31.67 -27.19
N ASN A 213 -0.57 30.63 -27.82
CA ASN A 213 -1.05 30.64 -29.22
C ASN A 213 0.00 31.14 -30.23
N GLU A 214 1.29 30.88 -29.99
CA GLU A 214 2.40 31.29 -30.86
C GLU A 214 2.77 30.20 -31.91
N ILE A 215 1.83 29.30 -32.24
CA ILE A 215 1.97 28.21 -33.22
C ILE A 215 0.92 28.33 -34.32
#